data_AF-A0AA96DJ47-F1
#
_entry.id   AF-A0AA96DJ47-F1
#
_cell.length_a   1.000
_cell.length_b   1.000
_cell.length_c   1.000
_cell.angle_alpha   90.00
_cell.angle_beta   90.00
_cell.angle_gamma   90.00
#
_symmetry.space_group_name_H-M   'P 1'
#
loop_
_entity.id
_entity.type
_entity.pdbx_description
1 polymer ?
#
loop_
_entity_poly.entity_id
_entity_poly.type
_entity_poly.pdbx_seq_one_letter_code
_entity_poly.pdbx_strand_id
1 'polypeptide(L)'
;MYEKYKKELSLAKNKLLAIDFFLEKDSDYIATFGNGTTWKIDFNGKWYDNYIYISIRNEASSENILGQKGVPIWMLIKIFGLNSKDLTTEDKLDFIIEHKNKIFDENFKYKNIYDNIRKNIKG
;
A
#
# COMPACT_ATOMS: atom_id res chain seq x y z
N MET A 1 -3.52 -11.66 -16.03
CA MET A 1 -2.65 -10.51 -15.68
C MET A 1 -1.80 -10.10 -16.87
N TYR A 2 -1.80 -8.80 -17.22
CA TYR A 2 -0.94 -8.26 -18.28
C TYR A 2 0.54 -8.55 -18.01
N GLU A 3 1.29 -8.97 -19.04
CA GLU A 3 2.71 -9.36 -18.93
C GLU A 3 3.56 -8.31 -18.20
N LYS A 4 3.31 -7.03 -18.49
CA LYS A 4 4.05 -5.91 -17.91
C LYS A 4 3.94 -5.76 -16.38
N TYR A 5 3.01 -6.48 -15.72
CA TYR A 5 2.84 -6.45 -14.26
C TYR A 5 3.27 -7.74 -13.57
N LYS A 6 3.62 -8.79 -14.33
CA LYS A 6 3.99 -10.09 -13.76
C LYS A 6 5.30 -10.03 -12.98
N LYS A 7 6.23 -9.15 -13.40
CA LYS A 7 7.51 -8.94 -12.72
C LYS A 7 7.29 -8.37 -11.32
N GLU A 8 6.50 -7.31 -11.22
CA GLU A 8 6.16 -6.62 -9.99
C GLU A 8 5.29 -7.49 -9.09
N LEU A 9 4.35 -8.26 -9.66
CA LEU A 9 3.58 -9.24 -8.90
C LEU A 9 4.48 -10.30 -8.28
N SER A 10 5.41 -10.85 -9.06
CA SER A 10 6.37 -11.85 -8.57
C SER A 10 7.26 -11.27 -7.46
N LEU A 11 7.72 -10.03 -7.63
CA LEU A 11 8.47 -9.30 -6.62
C LEU A 11 7.66 -9.12 -5.32
N ALA A 12 6.39 -8.67 -5.44
CA ALA A 12 5.51 -8.48 -4.30
C ALA A 12 5.23 -9.80 -3.57
N LYS A 13 4.94 -10.88 -4.31
CA LYS A 13 4.77 -12.23 -3.74
C LYS A 13 5.99 -12.63 -2.92
N ASN A 14 7.20 -12.43 -3.44
CA ASN A 14 8.41 -12.84 -2.73
C ASN A 14 8.70 -11.96 -1.50
N LYS A 15 8.56 -10.64 -1.62
CA LYS A 15 8.90 -9.70 -0.54
C LYS A 15 7.86 -9.71 0.59
N LEU A 16 6.58 -9.72 0.27
CA LEU A 16 5.51 -9.66 1.27
C LEU A 16 5.39 -10.92 2.13
N LEU A 17 5.94 -12.06 1.67
CA LEU A 17 6.10 -13.25 2.50
C LEU A 17 6.94 -13.01 3.76
N ALA A 18 7.88 -12.05 3.74
CA ALA A 18 8.71 -11.72 4.90
C ALA A 18 7.90 -11.11 6.06
N ILE A 19 6.65 -10.71 5.81
CA ILE A 19 5.72 -10.15 6.79
C ILE A 19 4.40 -10.94 6.85
N ASP A 20 4.42 -12.19 6.38
CA ASP A 20 3.28 -13.11 6.37
C ASP A 20 2.09 -12.65 5.52
N PHE A 21 2.32 -11.77 4.53
CA PHE A 21 1.30 -11.38 3.56
C PHE A 21 1.36 -12.29 2.32
N PHE A 22 0.25 -12.96 2.04
CA PHE A 22 0.08 -13.91 0.94
C PHE A 22 -0.89 -13.35 -0.11
N LEU A 23 -0.77 -13.82 -1.35
CA LEU A 23 -1.72 -13.46 -2.41
C LEU A 23 -3.09 -14.09 -2.12
N GLU A 24 -4.10 -13.27 -1.89
CA GLU A 24 -5.49 -13.73 -1.67
C GLU A 24 -6.34 -13.63 -2.94
N LYS A 25 -6.08 -12.63 -3.77
CA LYS A 25 -6.81 -12.41 -5.03
C LYS A 25 -5.87 -11.94 -6.12
N ASP A 26 -6.04 -12.50 -7.31
CA ASP A 26 -5.27 -12.17 -8.52
C ASP A 26 -6.23 -12.04 -9.70
N SER A 27 -6.10 -10.96 -10.46
CA SER A 27 -6.90 -10.64 -11.63
C SER A 27 -6.08 -9.82 -12.62
N ASP A 28 -6.62 -9.48 -13.79
CA ASP A 28 -5.80 -8.96 -14.89
C ASP A 28 -4.98 -7.71 -14.58
N TYR A 29 -5.43 -6.90 -13.65
CA TYR A 29 -4.78 -5.66 -13.26
C TYR A 29 -4.71 -5.43 -11.75
N ILE A 30 -5.27 -6.35 -10.95
CA ILE A 30 -5.37 -6.17 -9.49
C ILE A 30 -4.90 -7.43 -8.80
N ALA A 31 -3.99 -7.28 -7.84
CA ALA A 31 -3.65 -8.29 -6.86
C ALA A 31 -3.87 -7.76 -5.45
N THR A 32 -4.44 -8.58 -4.57
CA THR A 32 -4.63 -8.25 -3.15
C THR A 32 -3.86 -9.25 -2.30
N PHE A 33 -3.08 -8.73 -1.37
CA PHE A 33 -2.34 -9.51 -0.39
C PHE A 33 -2.93 -9.31 1.01
N GLY A 34 -2.93 -10.38 1.82
CA GLY A 34 -3.38 -10.36 3.20
C GLY A 34 -2.69 -11.43 4.04
N ASN A 35 -2.81 -11.33 5.35
CA ASN A 35 -2.16 -12.22 6.31
C ASN A 35 -3.17 -12.87 7.28
N GLY A 36 -4.42 -13.03 6.84
CA GLY A 36 -5.52 -13.51 7.69
C GLY A 36 -6.09 -12.48 8.66
N THR A 37 -5.56 -11.24 8.67
CA THR A 37 -6.15 -10.10 9.39
C THR A 37 -7.04 -9.25 8.48
N THR A 38 -7.52 -8.13 9.02
CA THR A 38 -8.30 -7.12 8.29
C THR A 38 -7.44 -6.23 7.39
N TRP A 39 -6.12 -6.29 7.52
CA TRP A 39 -5.20 -5.52 6.69
C TRP A 39 -5.01 -6.16 5.33
N LYS A 40 -5.08 -5.33 4.29
CA LYS A 40 -4.87 -5.71 2.90
C LYS A 40 -3.89 -4.76 2.23
N ILE A 41 -3.06 -5.31 1.36
CA ILE A 41 -2.19 -4.55 0.46
C ILE A 41 -2.70 -4.80 -0.97
N ASP A 42 -3.16 -3.75 -1.63
CA ASP A 42 -3.68 -3.82 -3.00
C ASP A 42 -2.65 -3.30 -3.98
N PHE A 43 -2.44 -4.05 -5.05
CA PHE A 43 -1.63 -3.72 -6.21
C PHE A 43 -2.57 -3.49 -7.39
N ASN A 44 -2.61 -2.27 -7.94
CA ASN A 44 -3.48 -1.92 -9.07
C ASN A 44 -2.67 -1.33 -10.23
N GLY A 45 -2.61 -2.08 -11.34
CA GLY A 45 -1.99 -1.66 -12.60
C GLY A 45 -2.97 -1.08 -13.63
N LYS A 46 -4.30 -1.13 -13.42
CA LYS A 46 -5.29 -0.89 -14.50
C LYS A 46 -5.21 0.50 -15.12
N TRP A 47 -4.92 1.51 -14.31
CA TRP A 47 -5.03 2.94 -14.68
C TRP A 47 -3.67 3.60 -14.92
N TYR A 48 -2.59 2.82 -14.87
CA TYR A 48 -1.24 3.36 -14.85
C TYR A 48 -0.37 2.57 -15.83
N ASP A 49 0.03 3.21 -16.92
CA ASP A 49 0.67 2.53 -18.05
C ASP A 49 2.00 1.88 -17.67
N ASN A 50 2.78 2.51 -16.79
CA ASN A 50 4.12 2.07 -16.41
C ASN A 50 4.34 2.02 -14.87
N TYR A 51 3.25 1.95 -14.10
CA TYR A 51 3.33 2.03 -12.65
C TYR A 51 2.31 1.13 -11.99
N ILE A 52 2.66 0.49 -10.87
CA ILE A 52 1.69 -0.18 -10.01
C ILE A 52 1.36 0.72 -8.84
N TYR A 53 0.08 1.05 -8.72
CA TYR A 53 -0.43 1.74 -7.57
C TYR A 53 -0.59 0.76 -6.41
N ILE A 54 0.16 1.01 -5.33
CA ILE A 54 0.09 0.23 -4.09
C ILE A 54 -0.71 1.03 -3.05
N SER A 55 -1.70 0.40 -2.44
CA SER A 55 -2.46 0.95 -1.32
C SER A 55 -2.60 -0.05 -0.19
N ILE A 56 -2.72 0.47 1.04
CA ILE A 56 -2.92 -0.31 2.25
C ILE A 56 -4.27 0.05 2.87
N ARG A 57 -5.11 -0.93 3.12
CA ARG A 57 -6.45 -0.74 3.70
C ARG A 57 -6.68 -1.66 4.88
N ASN A 58 -7.54 -1.25 5.81
CA ASN A 58 -8.02 -2.06 6.92
C ASN A 58 -9.53 -2.24 6.77
N GLU A 59 -9.95 -3.43 6.36
CA GLU A 59 -11.33 -3.78 6.06
C GLU A 59 -12.30 -3.58 7.23
N ALA A 60 -11.82 -3.59 8.48
CA ALA A 60 -12.63 -3.34 9.66
C ALA A 60 -12.85 -1.84 9.94
N SER A 61 -12.14 -0.95 9.25
CA SER A 61 -12.30 0.48 9.47
C SER A 61 -13.66 0.97 8.95
N SER A 62 -14.42 1.64 9.82
CA SER A 62 -15.64 2.35 9.44
C SER A 62 -15.39 3.59 8.60
N GLU A 63 -14.13 4.05 8.50
CA GLU A 63 -13.77 5.16 7.63
C GLU A 63 -13.63 4.69 6.17
N ASN A 64 -14.45 5.24 5.28
CA ASN A 64 -14.48 4.86 3.85
C ASN A 64 -13.06 4.84 3.20
N ILE A 65 -12.22 5.84 3.51
CA ILE A 65 -10.85 5.90 2.95
C ILE A 65 -10.00 4.72 3.42
N LEU A 66 -10.03 4.36 4.71
CA LEU A 66 -9.22 3.27 5.25
C LEU A 66 -9.82 1.89 4.99
N GLY A 67 -11.14 1.77 4.96
CA GLY A 67 -11.86 0.51 4.76
C GLY A 67 -11.99 0.08 3.30
N GLN A 68 -12.34 1.00 2.41
CA GLN A 68 -12.68 0.68 1.02
C GLN A 68 -11.60 1.07 0.02
N LYS A 69 -11.00 2.26 0.18
CA LYS A 69 -10.08 2.81 -0.83
C LYS A 69 -8.61 2.53 -0.55
N GLY A 70 -8.27 2.34 0.73
CA GLY A 70 -6.90 2.28 1.19
C GLY A 70 -6.15 3.60 1.11
N VAL A 71 -5.05 3.66 1.84
CA VAL A 71 -4.09 4.76 1.80
C VAL A 71 -3.02 4.44 0.76
N PRO A 72 -2.78 5.32 -0.22
CA PRO A 72 -1.67 5.15 -1.15
C PRO A 72 -0.32 5.07 -0.45
N ILE A 73 0.55 4.16 -0.90
CA ILE A 73 1.87 3.97 -0.29
C ILE A 73 2.73 5.25 -0.29
N TRP A 74 2.68 6.03 -1.37
CA TRP A 74 3.43 7.29 -1.47
C TRP A 74 3.05 8.28 -0.37
N MET A 75 1.81 8.20 0.11
CA MET A 75 1.30 9.07 1.15
C MET A 75 1.77 8.61 2.53
N LEU A 76 1.85 7.29 2.74
CA LEU A 76 2.45 6.71 3.94
C LEU A 76 3.93 7.08 4.06
N ILE A 77 4.67 7.00 2.97
CA ILE A 77 6.09 7.39 2.92
C ILE A 77 6.24 8.87 3.34
N LYS A 78 5.37 9.76 2.85
CA LYS A 78 5.35 11.17 3.27
C LYS A 78 5.00 11.36 4.75
N ILE A 79 4.04 10.60 5.27
CA ILE A 79 3.68 10.63 6.71
C ILE A 79 4.89 10.27 7.59
N PHE A 80 5.77 9.39 7.10
CA PHE A 80 7.00 8.99 7.77
C PHE A 80 8.15 10.00 7.58
N GLY A 81 7.90 11.14 6.92
CA GLY A 81 8.90 12.19 6.68
C GLY A 81 9.86 11.87 5.53
N LEU A 82 9.56 10.86 4.71
CA LEU A 82 10.41 10.42 3.60
C LEU A 82 9.91 10.97 2.26
N ASN A 83 10.84 11.12 1.31
CA ASN A 83 10.49 11.51 -0.05
C ASN A 83 9.98 10.30 -0.84
N SER A 84 8.77 10.41 -1.39
CA SER A 84 8.13 9.34 -2.16
C SER A 84 8.40 9.42 -3.67
N LYS A 85 9.13 10.44 -4.14
CA LYS A 85 9.37 10.68 -5.55
C LYS A 85 10.36 9.65 -6.10
N ASP A 86 10.12 9.19 -7.33
CA ASP A 86 11.01 8.31 -8.10
C ASP A 86 11.29 6.91 -7.47
N LEU A 87 10.53 6.53 -6.44
CA LEU A 87 10.63 5.21 -5.81
C LEU A 87 10.11 4.10 -6.73
N THR A 88 10.89 3.04 -6.86
CA THR A 88 10.51 1.81 -7.56
C THR A 88 9.45 1.04 -6.77
N THR A 89 8.86 0.01 -7.39
CA THR A 89 7.99 -0.95 -6.68
C THR A 89 8.76 -1.64 -5.57
N GLU A 90 10.05 -1.92 -5.77
CA GLU A 90 10.90 -2.57 -4.79
C GLU A 90 11.10 -1.70 -3.55
N ASP A 91 11.46 -0.42 -3.74
CA ASP A 91 11.65 0.53 -2.63
C ASP A 91 10.37 0.68 -1.79
N LYS A 92 9.22 0.66 -2.45
CA LYS A 92 7.91 0.73 -1.78
C LYS A 92 7.62 -0.51 -0.96
N LEU A 93 7.98 -1.69 -1.46
CA LEU A 93 7.84 -2.95 -0.74
C LEU A 93 8.79 -3.00 0.46
N ASP A 94 10.03 -2.56 0.30
CA ASP A 94 11.02 -2.50 1.38
C ASP A 94 10.57 -1.55 2.49
N PHE A 95 10.03 -0.38 2.14
CA PHE A 95 9.40 0.53 3.11
C PHE A 95 8.28 -0.14 3.91
N ILE A 96 7.41 -0.93 3.25
CA ILE A 96 6.32 -1.64 3.95
C ILE A 96 6.89 -2.64 4.95
N ILE A 97 7.93 -3.39 4.56
CA ILE A 97 8.55 -4.41 5.40
C ILE A 97 9.25 -3.77 6.60
N GLU A 98 10.06 -2.73 6.36
CA GLU A 98 10.81 -2.02 7.38
C GLU A 98 9.89 -1.38 8.43
N HIS A 99 8.74 -0.88 8.01
CA HIS A 99 7.80 -0.16 8.88
C HIS A 99 6.53 -0.94 9.22
N LYS A 100 6.50 -2.26 8.99
CA LYS A 100 5.30 -3.10 9.14
C LYS A 100 4.57 -2.89 10.47
N ASN A 101 5.30 -2.81 11.58
CA ASN A 101 4.71 -2.69 12.92
C ASN A 101 4.00 -1.36 13.14
N LYS A 102 4.39 -0.31 12.43
CA LYS A 102 3.73 1.01 12.47
C LYS A 102 2.61 1.09 11.44
N ILE A 103 2.79 0.41 10.30
CA ILE A 103 1.81 0.41 9.23
C ILE A 103 0.56 -0.40 9.61
N PHE A 104 0.75 -1.58 10.17
CA PHE A 104 -0.37 -2.47 10.51
C PHE A 104 -0.79 -2.32 11.98
N ASP A 105 -0.63 -1.12 12.55
CA ASP A 105 -1.07 -0.78 13.90
C ASP A 105 -2.53 -0.28 13.88
N GLU A 106 -3.41 -0.98 14.59
CA GLU A 106 -4.84 -0.64 14.75
C GLU A 106 -5.07 0.75 15.35
N ASN A 107 -4.08 1.29 16.08
CA ASN A 107 -4.17 2.62 16.69
C ASN A 107 -3.66 3.74 15.77
N PHE A 108 -3.03 3.39 14.64
CA PHE A 108 -2.39 4.38 13.77
C PHE A 108 -3.40 5.07 12.85
N LYS A 109 -3.80 6.29 13.23
CA LYS A 109 -4.83 7.09 12.54
C LYS A 109 -4.29 7.85 11.33
N TYR A 110 -3.99 7.13 10.25
CA TYR A 110 -3.47 7.68 8.98
C TYR A 110 -4.21 8.93 8.47
N LYS A 111 -5.54 8.94 8.58
CA LYS A 111 -6.37 10.06 8.09
C LYS A 111 -6.10 11.35 8.85
N ASN A 112 -5.94 11.30 10.18
CA ASN A 112 -5.69 12.50 10.97
C ASN A 112 -4.34 13.13 10.61
N ILE A 113 -3.32 12.30 10.41
CA ILE A 113 -1.98 12.77 10.02
C ILE A 113 -2.03 13.32 8.59
N TYR A 114 -2.76 12.65 7.69
CA TYR A 114 -3.00 13.14 6.33
C TYR A 114 -3.68 14.51 6.30
N ASP A 115 -4.81 14.67 7.00
CA ASP A 115 -5.58 15.90 7.01
C ASP A 115 -4.73 17.07 7.54
N ASN A 116 -3.85 16.81 8.50
CA ASN A 116 -2.87 17.79 8.99
C ASN A 116 -1.82 18.16 7.93
N ILE A 117 -1.21 17.17 7.27
CA ILE A 117 -0.24 17.43 6.18
C ILE A 117 -0.90 18.23 5.06
N ARG A 118 -2.12 17.86 4.67
CA ARG A 118 -2.86 18.53 3.59
C ARG A 118 -3.21 19.98 3.93
N LYS A 119 -3.53 20.27 5.20
CA LYS A 119 -3.75 21.65 5.67
C LYS A 119 -2.48 22.47 5.58
N ASN A 120 -1.33 21.90 5.98
CA ASN A 120 -0.05 22.60 5.99
C ASN A 120 0.57 22.84 4.60
N ILE A 121 0.21 22.05 3.59
CA ILE A 121 0.64 22.27 2.19
C ILE A 121 -0.16 23.40 1.52
N LYS A 122 -1.34 23.74 2.04
CA LYS A 122 -2.22 24.79 1.50
C LYS A 122 -2.09 26.14 2.23
N GLY A 123 -1.20 26.24 3.22
CA GLY A 123 -0.88 27.46 3.96
C GLY A 123 0.36 28.15 3.42
#